data_AF-A0A1D3RMF0-F1
#
_entry.id   AF-A0A1D3RMF0-F1
#
_cell.length_a   1.000
_cell.length_b   1.000
_cell.length_c   1.000
_cell.angle_alpha   90.00
_cell.angle_beta   90.00
_cell.angle_gamma   90.00
#
_symmetry.space_group_name_H-M   'P 1'
#
loop_
_entity.id
_entity.type
_entity.pdbx_description
1 polymer ?
#
loop_
_entity_poly.entity_id
_entity_poly.type
_entity_poly.pdbx_seq_one_letter_code
_entity_poly.pdbx_strand_id
1 'polypeptide(L)'
;MDLIDLNTKNCLEKLVDSVTSEVGRALIGLTVMQLTIKSIDSTQNIRLHKGGTGSNSFSWKDGISMRVLDKNYVTPVLRKYDLVKLNADGFMMTRSLAENYPYSSLYKAQLKGARIEWLSVVESLEGNLSDPFNSLKYFVSLLFNKAEQFQLVSDNLLKKQILI
;
A
#
# COMPACT_ATOMS: atom_id res chain seq x y z
N MET A 1 21.89 13.38 -3.49
CA MET A 1 20.82 12.54 -4.07
C MET A 1 19.66 12.64 -3.11
N ASP A 2 18.47 13.00 -3.60
CA ASP A 2 17.29 13.04 -2.73
C ASP A 2 16.98 11.64 -2.21
N LEU A 3 16.51 11.55 -0.97
CA LEU A 3 16.20 10.26 -0.34
C LEU A 3 14.98 9.57 -0.98
N ILE A 4 14.16 10.33 -1.72
CA ILE A 4 12.99 9.84 -2.46
C ILE A 4 13.08 10.49 -3.84
N ASP A 5 13.03 9.70 -4.92
CA ASP A 5 12.99 10.25 -6.26
C ASP A 5 11.66 10.98 -6.53
N LEU A 6 11.73 12.06 -7.30
CA LEU A 6 10.57 12.93 -7.56
C LEU A 6 9.39 12.18 -8.18
N ASN A 7 9.65 11.14 -9.00
CA ASN A 7 8.59 10.36 -9.61
C ASN A 7 7.90 9.44 -8.58
N THR A 8 8.66 8.74 -7.74
CA THR A 8 8.12 7.98 -6.60
C THR A 8 7.33 8.89 -5.66
N LYS A 9 7.87 10.06 -5.30
CA LYS A 9 7.18 11.03 -4.45
C LYS A 9 5.80 11.41 -5.02
N ASN A 10 5.75 11.82 -6.29
CA ASN A 10 4.51 12.19 -6.97
C ASN A 10 3.52 11.00 -7.10
N CYS A 11 4.04 9.77 -7.25
CA CYS A 11 3.19 8.57 -7.28
C CYS A 11 2.61 8.25 -5.90
N LEU A 12 3.35 8.46 -4.82
CA LEU A 12 2.88 8.29 -3.44
C LEU A 12 1.78 9.32 -3.09
N GLU A 13 1.93 10.58 -3.51
CA GLU A 13 0.89 11.62 -3.37
C GLU A 13 -0.40 11.20 -4.10
N LYS A 14 -0.30 10.88 -5.40
CA LYS A 14 -1.44 10.42 -6.22
C LYS A 14 -2.11 9.16 -5.69
N LEU A 15 -1.35 8.23 -5.09
CA LEU A 15 -1.91 7.05 -4.45
C LEU A 15 -2.90 7.44 -3.35
N VAL A 16 -2.49 8.33 -2.44
CA VAL A 16 -3.34 8.82 -1.34
C VAL A 16 -4.54 9.62 -1.87
N ASP A 17 -4.34 10.48 -2.86
CA ASP A 17 -5.43 11.30 -3.41
C ASP A 17 -6.43 10.51 -4.29
N SER A 18 -6.03 9.34 -4.81
CA SER A 18 -6.94 8.43 -5.54
C SER A 18 -7.89 7.62 -4.65
N VAL A 19 -7.72 7.68 -3.32
CA VAL A 19 -8.52 6.89 -2.38
C VAL A 19 -9.93 7.46 -2.26
N THR A 20 -10.92 6.60 -2.45
CA THR A 20 -12.33 6.91 -2.16
C THR A 20 -12.91 5.89 -1.16
N SER A 21 -14.17 6.06 -0.80
CA SER A 21 -14.95 5.07 -0.06
C SER A 21 -14.97 3.68 -0.74
N GLU A 22 -14.73 3.58 -2.05
CA GLU A 22 -14.88 2.34 -2.82
C GLU A 22 -13.59 1.86 -3.51
N VAL A 23 -12.58 2.73 -3.64
CA VAL A 23 -11.44 2.55 -4.56
C VAL A 23 -10.10 2.89 -3.90
N GLY A 24 -9.00 2.29 -4.36
CA GLY A 24 -7.62 2.64 -3.98
C GLY A 24 -7.13 2.06 -2.65
N ARG A 25 -8.02 1.82 -1.68
CA ARG A 25 -7.67 1.39 -0.30
C ARG A 25 -6.73 0.17 -0.23
N ALA A 26 -6.90 -0.82 -1.12
CA ALA A 26 -6.02 -1.99 -1.19
C ALA A 26 -4.60 -1.66 -1.69
N LEU A 27 -4.44 -0.68 -2.59
CA LEU A 27 -3.13 -0.23 -3.08
C LEU A 27 -2.36 0.55 -2.01
N ILE A 28 -3.06 1.26 -1.11
CA ILE A 28 -2.44 1.89 0.07
C ILE A 28 -1.79 0.82 0.97
N GLY A 29 -2.58 -0.18 1.38
CA GLY A 29 -2.08 -1.26 2.23
C GLY A 29 -0.91 -2.01 1.60
N LEU A 30 -1.01 -2.31 0.29
CA LEU A 30 0.05 -2.98 -0.45
C LEU A 30 1.32 -2.14 -0.57
N THR A 31 1.20 -0.84 -0.84
CA THR A 31 2.34 0.08 -0.92
C THR A 31 3.06 0.18 0.44
N VAL A 32 2.31 0.32 1.55
CA VAL A 32 2.89 0.30 2.91
C VAL A 32 3.64 -1.02 3.18
N MET A 33 3.04 -2.16 2.82
CA MET A 33 3.67 -3.47 3.01
C MET A 33 4.97 -3.61 2.21
N GLN A 34 4.96 -3.24 0.93
CA GLN A 34 6.12 -3.37 0.04
C GLN A 34 7.26 -2.43 0.45
N LEU A 35 6.94 -1.18 0.82
CA LEU A 35 7.90 -0.24 1.39
C LEU A 35 8.50 -0.76 2.71
N THR A 36 7.68 -1.33 3.59
CA THR A 36 8.14 -1.93 4.85
C THR A 36 9.08 -3.09 4.61
N ILE A 37 8.74 -4.01 3.70
CA ILE A 37 9.60 -5.14 3.32
C ILE A 37 10.96 -4.64 2.81
N LYS A 38 10.98 -3.74 1.82
CA LYS A 38 12.25 -3.22 1.25
C LYS A 38 13.06 -2.36 2.24
N SER A 39 12.42 -1.85 3.30
CA SER A 39 13.10 -1.15 4.41
C SER A 39 13.77 -2.12 5.40
N ILE A 40 13.29 -3.35 5.51
CA ILE A 40 13.85 -4.40 6.37
C ILE A 40 14.92 -5.20 5.61
N ASP A 41 14.62 -5.56 4.36
CA ASP A 41 15.52 -6.27 3.45
C ASP A 41 15.35 -5.69 2.04
N SER A 42 16.33 -4.91 1.59
CA SER A 42 16.36 -4.32 0.26
C SER A 42 16.61 -5.33 -0.85
N THR A 43 17.11 -6.54 -0.54
CA THR A 43 17.36 -7.61 -1.52
C THR A 43 16.11 -8.42 -1.84
N GLN A 44 15.14 -8.46 -0.92
CA GLN A 44 13.88 -9.19 -1.11
C GLN A 44 13.05 -8.59 -2.26
N ASN A 45 12.71 -9.44 -3.23
CA ASN A 45 11.85 -9.08 -4.35
C ASN A 45 10.38 -8.96 -3.90
N ILE A 46 9.82 -7.75 -4.00
CA ILE A 46 8.44 -7.41 -3.62
C ILE A 46 7.42 -7.65 -4.73
N ARG A 47 7.84 -8.12 -5.91
CA ARG A 47 6.93 -8.55 -7.01
C ARG A 47 6.37 -9.95 -6.74
N LEU A 48 7.11 -10.79 -6.02
CA LEU A 48 6.81 -12.20 -5.76
C LEU A 48 5.90 -12.40 -4.53
N HIS A 49 4.65 -11.94 -4.61
CA HIS A 49 3.70 -11.85 -3.49
C HIS A 49 3.08 -13.19 -2.97
N LYS A 50 3.58 -14.35 -3.42
CA LYS A 50 3.08 -15.68 -3.09
C LYS A 50 4.17 -16.62 -2.58
N GLY A 51 4.64 -16.37 -1.36
CA GLY A 51 5.48 -17.30 -0.61
C GLY A 51 4.67 -18.37 0.12
N GLY A 52 5.14 -19.61 0.07
CA GLY A 52 4.55 -20.74 0.78
C GLY A 52 5.29 -22.05 0.53
N THR A 53 5.18 -22.99 1.47
CA THR A 53 5.87 -24.29 1.47
C THR A 53 4.98 -25.47 1.07
N GLY A 54 3.68 -25.25 0.82
CA GLY A 54 2.72 -26.30 0.49
C GLY A 54 2.72 -26.67 -1.01
N SER A 55 2.80 -27.96 -1.31
CA SER A 55 2.79 -28.51 -2.68
C SER A 55 1.50 -28.29 -3.47
N ASN A 56 0.38 -28.00 -2.79
CA ASN A 56 -0.96 -28.03 -3.38
C ASN A 56 -1.42 -26.68 -3.95
N SER A 57 -0.53 -25.68 -4.00
CA SER A 57 -0.83 -24.33 -4.51
C SER A 57 0.41 -23.69 -5.09
N PHE A 58 0.25 -22.85 -6.11
CA PHE A 58 1.35 -22.08 -6.68
C PHE A 58 2.03 -21.18 -5.64
N SER A 59 3.35 -21.32 -5.51
CA SER A 59 4.22 -20.41 -4.75
C SER A 59 5.47 -20.06 -5.57
N TRP A 60 5.94 -18.83 -5.41
CA TRP A 60 7.25 -18.42 -5.88
C TRP A 60 8.32 -18.92 -4.90
N LYS A 61 9.44 -19.44 -5.42
CA LYS A 61 10.56 -19.95 -4.62
C LYS A 61 11.06 -18.91 -3.61
N ASP A 62 11.31 -17.70 -4.08
CA ASP A 62 11.78 -16.55 -3.29
C ASP A 62 10.62 -15.61 -2.93
N GLY A 63 9.42 -16.20 -2.82
CA GLY A 63 8.16 -15.49 -2.62
C GLY A 63 7.91 -15.08 -1.17
N ILE A 64 7.23 -13.95 -1.02
CA ILE A 64 6.79 -13.41 0.26
C ILE A 64 5.36 -13.87 0.54
N SER A 65 5.07 -14.38 1.74
CA SER A 65 3.69 -14.73 2.12
C SER A 65 2.87 -13.48 2.48
N MET A 66 2.67 -12.59 1.51
CA MET A 66 2.09 -11.25 1.70
C MET A 66 0.70 -11.29 2.35
N ARG A 67 -0.12 -12.31 2.07
CA ARG A 67 -1.44 -12.48 2.71
C ARG A 67 -1.34 -12.72 4.22
N VAL A 68 -0.31 -13.42 4.68
CA VAL A 68 -0.06 -13.65 6.11
C VAL A 68 0.47 -12.38 6.77
N LEU A 69 1.40 -11.67 6.11
CA LEU A 69 1.93 -10.39 6.60
C LEU A 69 0.85 -9.30 6.70
N ASP A 70 -0.03 -9.19 5.71
CA ASP A 70 -1.14 -8.25 5.71
C ASP A 70 -2.09 -8.49 6.89
N LYS A 71 -2.59 -9.73 7.01
CA LYS A 71 -3.54 -10.12 8.06
C LYS A 71 -2.97 -9.91 9.47
N ASN A 72 -1.70 -10.24 9.68
CA ASN A 72 -1.10 -10.25 11.02
C ASN A 72 -0.49 -8.91 11.44
N TYR A 73 -0.07 -8.06 10.48
CA TYR A 73 0.68 -6.84 10.77
C TYR A 73 0.14 -5.60 10.05
N VAL A 74 0.01 -5.62 8.72
CA VAL A 74 -0.22 -4.39 7.95
C VAL A 74 -1.63 -3.83 8.15
N THR A 75 -2.66 -4.62 7.86
CA THR A 75 -4.06 -4.20 8.07
C THR A 75 -4.36 -3.88 9.54
N PRO A 76 -3.92 -4.68 10.55
CA PRO A 76 -4.05 -4.33 11.96
C PRO A 76 -3.44 -2.98 12.34
N VAL A 77 -2.22 -2.67 11.88
CA VAL A 77 -1.56 -1.38 12.17
C VAL A 77 -2.29 -0.23 11.48
N LEU A 78 -2.61 -0.34 10.19
CA LEU A 78 -3.32 0.72 9.46
C LEU A 78 -4.69 1.05 10.05
N ARG A 79 -5.40 0.04 10.56
CA ARG A 79 -6.67 0.22 11.28
C ARG A 79 -6.49 0.80 12.68
N LYS A 80 -5.45 0.39 13.43
CA LYS A 80 -5.18 0.87 14.80
C LYS A 80 -4.97 2.39 14.84
N TYR A 81 -4.33 2.96 13.82
CA TYR A 81 -4.08 4.40 13.69
C TYR A 81 -5.06 5.10 12.74
N ASP A 82 -6.15 4.41 12.35
CA ASP A 82 -7.20 4.86 11.43
C ASP A 82 -6.74 5.48 10.10
N LEU A 83 -5.56 5.08 9.61
CA LEU A 83 -4.90 5.64 8.43
C LEU A 83 -5.63 5.29 7.12
N VAL A 84 -6.31 4.15 7.08
CA VAL A 84 -7.19 3.74 5.98
C VAL A 84 -8.18 2.69 6.45
N LYS A 85 -9.46 2.87 6.09
CA LYS A 85 -10.54 1.92 6.45
C LYS A 85 -10.38 0.62 5.65
N LEU A 86 -9.88 -0.45 6.27
CA LEU A 86 -9.67 -1.76 5.64
C LEU A 86 -10.56 -2.86 6.25
N ASN A 87 -10.90 -3.87 5.43
CA ASN A 87 -11.63 -5.07 5.88
C ASN A 87 -10.81 -5.85 6.92
N ALA A 88 -11.48 -6.59 7.81
CA ALA A 88 -10.79 -7.31 8.90
C ALA A 88 -9.86 -8.42 8.38
N ASP A 89 -10.22 -9.08 7.27
CA ASP A 89 -9.46 -10.16 6.67
C ASP A 89 -8.24 -9.71 5.84
N GLY A 90 -7.98 -8.40 5.76
CA GLY A 90 -6.89 -7.82 4.98
C GLY A 90 -7.26 -7.42 3.55
N PHE A 91 -6.41 -6.63 2.91
CA PHE A 91 -6.54 -6.25 1.50
C PHE A 91 -6.07 -7.35 0.54
N MET A 92 -5.19 -8.26 0.98
CA MET A 92 -4.69 -9.41 0.21
C MET A 92 -5.75 -10.51 -0.04
N MET A 93 -6.97 -10.31 0.44
CA MET A 93 -8.16 -11.06 0.00
C MET A 93 -8.66 -10.62 -1.39
N THR A 94 -8.17 -9.50 -1.93
CA THR A 94 -8.53 -8.98 -3.26
C THR A 94 -8.05 -9.94 -4.34
N ARG A 95 -8.98 -10.58 -5.07
CA ARG A 95 -8.66 -11.57 -6.12
C ARG A 95 -7.62 -11.07 -7.13
N SER A 96 -7.74 -9.84 -7.61
CA SER A 96 -6.81 -9.27 -8.59
C SER A 96 -5.44 -8.86 -8.02
N LEU A 97 -5.22 -8.94 -6.71
CA LEU A 97 -3.88 -8.94 -6.10
C LEU A 97 -3.32 -10.36 -5.91
N ALA A 98 -4.17 -11.38 -6.04
CA ALA A 98 -3.81 -12.78 -5.85
C ALA A 98 -3.71 -13.55 -7.17
N GLU A 99 -3.36 -12.90 -8.28
CA GLU A 99 -3.05 -13.57 -9.56
C GLU A 99 -1.59 -14.06 -9.61
N ASN A 100 -1.30 -15.14 -10.35
CA ASN A 100 0.05 -15.77 -10.37
C ASN A 100 1.10 -15.00 -11.22
N TYR A 101 0.98 -13.68 -11.33
CA TYR A 101 1.92 -12.83 -12.06
C TYR A 101 2.77 -12.00 -11.09
N PRO A 102 4.05 -11.72 -11.38
CA PRO A 102 4.82 -10.77 -10.58
C PRO A 102 4.24 -9.36 -10.72
N TYR A 103 4.23 -8.59 -9.63
CA TYR A 103 3.85 -7.18 -9.70
C TYR A 103 4.90 -6.36 -10.48
N SER A 104 4.66 -6.14 -11.76
CA SER A 104 5.46 -5.29 -12.63
C SER A 104 4.54 -4.43 -13.51
N SER A 105 5.12 -3.52 -14.29
CA SER A 105 4.42 -2.79 -15.37
C SER A 105 3.50 -3.68 -16.24
N LEU A 106 3.85 -4.96 -16.43
CA LEU A 106 3.10 -5.96 -17.22
C LEU A 106 2.01 -6.72 -16.42
N TYR A 107 1.73 -6.35 -15.16
CA TYR A 107 0.78 -7.08 -14.30
C TYR A 107 -0.65 -7.03 -14.84
N LYS A 108 -1.14 -8.15 -15.37
CA LYS A 108 -2.35 -8.19 -16.21
C LYS A 108 -3.67 -7.95 -15.46
N ALA A 109 -3.70 -8.10 -14.14
CA ALA A 109 -4.93 -8.01 -13.38
C ALA A 109 -5.44 -6.56 -13.27
N GLN A 110 -6.76 -6.39 -13.43
CA GLN A 110 -7.40 -5.09 -13.25
C GLN A 110 -7.52 -4.76 -11.76
N LEU A 111 -6.97 -3.60 -11.39
CA LEU A 111 -7.00 -3.07 -10.02
C LEU A 111 -7.70 -1.71 -10.04
N LYS A 112 -8.61 -1.47 -9.09
CA LYS A 112 -9.30 -0.18 -8.94
C LYS A 112 -8.42 0.79 -8.15
N GLY A 113 -8.15 1.97 -8.71
CA GLY A 113 -7.38 3.06 -8.11
C GLY A 113 -6.15 3.42 -8.94
N ALA A 114 -5.20 4.14 -8.34
CA ALA A 114 -3.93 4.55 -8.95
C ALA A 114 -2.97 3.36 -9.21
N ARG A 115 -3.38 2.43 -10.08
CA ARG A 115 -2.61 1.21 -10.44
C ARG A 115 -1.29 1.56 -11.12
N ILE A 116 -1.26 2.60 -11.97
CA ILE A 116 -0.07 2.98 -12.74
C ILE A 116 0.98 3.55 -11.80
N GLU A 117 0.56 4.41 -10.88
CA GLU A 117 1.37 5.02 -9.83
C GLU A 117 1.91 3.96 -8.86
N TRP A 118 1.08 3.02 -8.39
CA TRP A 118 1.53 1.90 -7.58
C TRP A 118 2.59 1.05 -8.30
N LEU A 119 2.36 0.68 -9.56
CA LEU A 119 3.37 -0.06 -10.33
C LEU A 119 4.64 0.75 -10.55
N SER A 120 4.54 2.07 -10.75
CA SER A 120 5.72 2.94 -10.83
C SER A 120 6.52 2.94 -9.53
N VAL A 121 5.88 2.93 -8.36
CA VAL A 121 6.56 2.81 -7.06
C VAL A 121 7.24 1.43 -6.95
N VAL A 122 6.59 0.34 -7.38
CA VAL A 122 7.20 -1.01 -7.37
C VAL A 122 8.40 -1.11 -8.31
N GLU A 123 8.35 -0.50 -9.51
CA GLU A 123 9.51 -0.45 -10.41
C GLU A 123 10.65 0.39 -9.80
N SER A 124 10.38 1.56 -9.20
CA SER A 124 11.41 2.38 -8.53
C SER A 124 12.05 1.68 -7.33
N LEU A 125 11.28 0.98 -6.49
CA LEU A 125 11.82 0.26 -5.33
C LEU A 125 12.70 -0.92 -5.71
N GLU A 126 12.39 -1.61 -6.81
CA GLU A 126 13.16 -2.76 -7.29
C GLU A 126 14.34 -2.34 -8.17
N GLY A 127 14.26 -1.17 -8.81
CA GLY A 127 15.39 -0.50 -9.46
C GLY A 127 16.31 0.26 -8.51
N ASN A 128 16.05 0.24 -7.19
CA ASN A 128 16.76 1.01 -6.16
C ASN A 128 16.84 2.53 -6.44
N LEU A 129 15.80 3.09 -7.06
CA LEU A 129 15.73 4.51 -7.44
C LEU A 129 15.30 5.43 -6.29
N SER A 130 14.65 4.87 -5.26
CA SER A 130 14.19 5.59 -4.05
C SER A 130 14.56 4.80 -2.80
N ASP A 131 14.92 5.48 -1.71
CA ASP A 131 15.13 4.83 -0.42
C ASP A 131 13.78 4.34 0.15
N PRO A 132 13.62 3.04 0.46
CA PRO A 132 12.35 2.50 0.93
C PRO A 132 11.90 3.10 2.28
N PHE A 133 12.83 3.38 3.20
CA PHE A 133 12.48 3.81 4.55
C PHE A 133 12.04 5.28 4.60
N ASN A 134 12.71 6.16 3.86
CA ASN A 134 12.28 7.54 3.70
C ASN A 134 10.98 7.63 2.89
N SER A 135 10.83 6.81 1.85
CA SER A 135 9.56 6.66 1.11
C SER A 135 8.42 6.18 2.01
N LEU A 136 8.66 5.23 2.93
CA LEU A 136 7.69 4.77 3.91
C LEU A 136 7.27 5.88 4.88
N LYS A 137 8.24 6.57 5.49
CA LYS A 137 7.95 7.69 6.42
C LYS A 137 7.11 8.77 5.75
N TYR A 138 7.46 9.12 4.51
CA TYR A 138 6.73 10.11 3.73
C TYR A 138 5.32 9.63 3.35
N PHE A 139 5.15 8.39 2.89
CA PHE A 139 3.84 7.85 2.56
C PHE A 139 2.92 7.77 3.79
N VAL A 140 3.48 7.35 4.94
CA VAL A 140 2.75 7.32 6.22
C VAL A 140 2.38 8.74 6.68
N SER A 141 3.22 9.76 6.48
CA SER A 141 2.85 11.14 6.83
C SER A 141 1.73 11.68 5.94
N LEU A 142 1.70 11.34 4.65
CA LEU A 142 0.56 11.67 3.77
C LEU A 142 -0.75 11.06 4.28
N LEU A 143 -0.72 9.81 4.74
CA LEU A 143 -1.89 9.12 5.31
C LEU A 143 -2.36 9.76 6.62
N PHE A 144 -1.43 10.09 7.54
CA PHE A 144 -1.76 10.80 8.78
C PHE A 144 -2.38 12.17 8.50
N ASN A 145 -1.78 12.96 7.60
CA ASN A 145 -2.32 14.26 7.21
C ASN A 145 -3.74 14.14 6.62
N LYS A 146 -4.00 13.13 5.79
CA LYS A 146 -5.33 12.88 5.21
C LYS A 146 -6.37 12.52 6.29
N ALA A 147 -5.98 11.69 7.26
CA ALA A 147 -6.83 11.28 8.38
C ALA A 147 -7.13 12.45 9.35
N GLU A 148 -6.12 13.26 9.69
CA GLU A 148 -6.29 14.44 10.54
C GLU A 148 -7.20 15.48 9.88
N GLN A 149 -6.99 15.79 8.59
CA GLN A 149 -7.85 16.72 7.85
C GLN A 149 -9.31 16.21 7.78
N PHE A 150 -9.52 14.90 7.63
CA PHE A 150 -10.86 14.32 7.70
C PHE A 150 -11.51 14.53 9.08
N GLN A 151 -10.78 14.29 10.17
CA GLN A 151 -11.28 14.51 11.53
C GLN A 151 -11.65 15.98 11.77
N LEU A 152 -10.76 16.92 11.40
CA LEU A 152 -11.00 18.35 11.53
C LEU A 152 -12.24 18.82 10.75
N VAL A 153 -12.44 18.33 9.52
CA VAL A 153 -13.63 18.65 8.72
C VAL A 153 -14.89 18.06 9.35
N SER A 154 -14.83 16.82 9.84
CA SER A 154 -15.95 16.16 10.53
C SER A 154 -16.38 16.92 11.79
N ASP A 155 -15.43 17.27 12.66
CA ASP A 155 -15.70 17.97 13.92
C ASP A 155 -16.30 19.37 13.68
N ASN A 156 -15.83 20.07 12.64
CA ASN A 156 -16.36 21.37 12.26
C ASN A 156 -17.77 21.29 11.67
N LEU A 157 -18.12 20.20 10.97
CA LEU A 157 -19.46 19.99 10.43
C LEU A 157 -20.46 19.65 11.55
N LEU A 158 -20.08 18.78 12.50
CA LEU A 158 -20.88 18.46 13.68
C LEU A 158 -21.15 19.69 14.55
N LYS A 159 -20.13 20.53 14.80
CA LYS A 159 -20.28 21.79 15.55
C LYS A 159 -21.28 22.75 14.89
N LYS A 160 -21.33 22.81 13.55
CA LYS A 160 -22.29 23.67 12.81
C LYS A 160 -23.72 23.16 12.88
N GLN A 161 -23.95 21.84 12.97
CA GLN A 161 -25.30 21.27 13.08
C GLN A 161 -25.94 21.46 14.46
N ILE A 162 -25.17 21.74 15.51
CA ILE A 162 -25.67 21.97 16.88
C ILE A 162 -26.09 23.44 17.10
N LEU A 163 -25.85 24.32 16.12
CA LEU A 163 -26.14 25.76 16.16
C LEU A 163 -27.34 26.17 15.27
N ILE A 164 -28.23 25.22 14.96
CA ILE A 164 -29.47 25.39 14.19
C ILE A 164 -30.63 24.78 14.99
#